data_AF-A0A1L9PCF2-F1
#
_entry.id   AF-A0A1L9PCF2-F1
#
_cell.length_a   1.000
_cell.length_b   1.000
_cell.length_c   1.000
_cell.angle_alpha   90.00
_cell.angle_beta   90.00
_cell.angle_gamma   90.00
#
_symmetry.space_group_name_H-M   'P 1'
#
loop_
_entity.id
_entity.type
_entity.pdbx_description
1 polymer ?
#
loop_
_entity_poly.entity_id
_entity_poly.type
_entity_poly.pdbx_seq_one_letter_code
_entity_poly.pdbx_strand_id
1 'polypeptide(L)'
;MPCESKCEGCACGPAGSQGAVNIEDLDKELEALRKRTLELEKVRASAKKTSSLSGALGAGRKLRSTHWFNSGDAGMTALYIERYLNYGVTREELMAGKPIIGIAQTGSDISPCNRYHLELAKRVREGIRTAGGIAFEFPTHPIQETSRRPTACIDRNLSYLGLVEILHGYPIDGVVLLTGCDKTTPACLMAAATMVSAA
;
A
#
# COMPACT_ATOMS: atom_id res chain seq x y z
N MET A 1 -25.96 -7.35 -54.23
CA MET A 1 -25.83 -8.74 -53.75
C MET A 1 -25.69 -8.69 -52.24
N PRO A 2 -26.53 -9.39 -51.45
CA PRO A 2 -26.41 -9.46 -50.00
C PRO A 2 -25.20 -10.33 -49.62
N CYS A 3 -24.53 -9.97 -48.52
CA CYS A 3 -23.34 -10.66 -48.02
C CYS A 3 -23.72 -12.05 -47.46
N GLU A 4 -23.18 -13.13 -48.03
CA GLU A 4 -23.49 -14.53 -47.66
C GLU A 4 -22.61 -15.12 -46.55
N SER A 5 -21.76 -14.31 -45.88
CA SER A 5 -20.92 -14.81 -44.79
C SER A 5 -21.10 -14.01 -43.51
N LYS A 6 -21.39 -14.71 -42.41
CA LYS A 6 -21.52 -14.15 -41.05
C LYS A 6 -20.23 -13.43 -40.64
N CYS A 7 -20.29 -12.11 -40.51
CA CYS A 7 -19.24 -11.36 -39.83
C CYS A 7 -19.62 -11.19 -38.35
N GLU A 8 -18.76 -11.65 -37.45
CA GLU A 8 -18.92 -11.37 -36.02
C GLU A 8 -18.56 -9.90 -35.76
N GLY A 9 -19.57 -9.09 -35.46
CA GLY A 9 -19.39 -7.70 -35.02
C GLY A 9 -20.18 -6.63 -35.79
N CYS A 10 -21.00 -6.97 -36.77
CA CYS A 10 -21.83 -5.97 -37.46
C CYS A 10 -23.17 -5.77 -36.72
N ALA A 11 -23.45 -4.54 -36.29
CA ALA A 11 -24.69 -4.14 -35.62
C ALA A 11 -25.90 -4.00 -36.58
N CYS A 12 -25.92 -4.81 -37.65
CA CYS A 12 -26.91 -4.75 -38.71
C CYS A 12 -27.68 -6.09 -38.77
N GLY A 13 -28.27 -6.49 -37.65
CA GLY A 13 -29.29 -7.54 -37.60
C GLY A 13 -30.68 -6.91 -37.56
N PRO A 14 -31.73 -7.57 -38.10
CA PRO A 14 -33.10 -7.08 -37.96
C PRO A 14 -33.42 -6.97 -36.47
N ALA A 15 -34.34 -6.07 -36.10
CA ALA A 15 -34.85 -5.94 -34.73
C ALA A 15 -35.47 -7.27 -34.26
N GLY A 16 -34.61 -8.18 -33.82
CA GLY A 16 -34.96 -9.47 -33.26
C GLY A 16 -35.34 -9.21 -31.82
N SER A 17 -36.64 -9.38 -31.55
CA SER A 17 -37.23 -9.59 -30.23
C SER A 17 -36.17 -9.90 -29.16
N GLN A 18 -35.93 -8.96 -28.25
CA GLN A 18 -35.51 -9.37 -26.91
C GLN A 18 -36.64 -10.28 -26.43
N GLY A 19 -36.42 -11.60 -26.53
CA GLY A 19 -37.38 -12.60 -26.10
C GLY A 19 -37.81 -12.26 -24.68
N ALA A 20 -39.11 -12.40 -24.40
CA ALA A 20 -39.65 -12.14 -23.07
C ALA A 20 -38.73 -12.80 -22.03
N VAL A 21 -38.10 -11.97 -21.20
CA VAL A 21 -37.19 -12.45 -20.17
C VAL A 21 -38.00 -13.37 -19.27
N ASN A 22 -37.71 -14.67 -19.31
CA ASN A 22 -38.46 -15.65 -18.55
C ASN A 22 -38.18 -15.41 -17.06
N ILE A 23 -39.23 -15.10 -16.30
CA ILE A 23 -39.17 -14.85 -14.86
C ILE A 23 -38.53 -16.05 -14.14
N GLU A 24 -38.80 -17.27 -14.61
CA GLU A 24 -38.24 -18.48 -14.05
C GLU A 24 -36.71 -18.57 -14.21
N ASP A 25 -36.16 -17.99 -15.28
CA ASP A 25 -34.72 -17.97 -15.51
C ASP A 25 -34.03 -16.88 -14.67
N LEU A 26 -34.71 -15.74 -14.44
CA LEU A 26 -34.25 -14.71 -13.50
C LEU A 26 -34.26 -15.21 -12.05
N ASP A 27 -35.28 -15.97 -11.64
CA ASP A 27 -35.37 -16.53 -10.30
C ASP A 27 -34.25 -17.54 -10.04
N LYS A 28 -33.92 -18.38 -11.04
CA LYS A 28 -32.77 -19.30 -10.97
C LYS A 28 -31.44 -18.54 -10.84
N GLU A 29 -31.27 -17.47 -11.61
CA GLU A 29 -30.05 -16.65 -11.55
C GLU A 29 -29.92 -15.93 -10.20
N LEU A 30 -31.03 -15.39 -9.66
CA LEU A 30 -31.09 -14.77 -8.34
C LEU A 30 -30.74 -15.79 -7.23
N GLU A 31 -31.24 -17.02 -7.33
CA GLU A 31 -30.95 -18.07 -6.37
C GLU A 31 -29.48 -18.52 -6.44
N ALA A 32 -28.92 -18.63 -7.66
CA ALA A 32 -27.50 -18.92 -7.87
C ALA A 32 -26.60 -17.82 -7.29
N LEU A 33 -26.96 -16.55 -7.49
CA LEU A 33 -26.25 -15.41 -6.91
C LEU A 33 -26.31 -15.41 -5.39
N ARG A 34 -27.48 -15.69 -4.79
CA ARG A 34 -27.63 -15.82 -3.32
C ARG A 34 -26.74 -16.93 -2.75
N LYS A 35 -26.71 -18.11 -3.41
CA LYS A 35 -25.83 -19.23 -3.01
C LYS A 35 -24.36 -18.80 -3.05
N ARG A 36 -23.94 -18.12 -4.13
CA ARG A 36 -22.58 -17.61 -4.29
C ARG A 36 -22.21 -16.57 -3.23
N THR A 37 -23.11 -15.65 -2.90
CA THR A 37 -22.90 -14.67 -1.81
C THR A 37 -22.67 -15.38 -0.49
N LEU A 38 -23.47 -16.41 -0.19
CA LEU A 38 -23.39 -17.16 1.06
C LEU A 38 -22.10 -17.99 1.15
N GLU A 39 -21.62 -18.54 0.03
CA GLU A 39 -20.29 -19.16 -0.07
C GLU A 39 -19.17 -18.14 0.17
N LEU A 40 -19.25 -16.97 -0.48
CA LEU A 40 -18.27 -15.90 -0.30
C LEU A 40 -18.23 -15.39 1.14
N GLU A 41 -19.37 -15.28 1.82
CA GLU A 41 -19.45 -14.93 3.24
C GLU A 41 -18.76 -15.97 4.13
N LYS A 42 -18.94 -17.26 3.86
CA LYS A 42 -18.25 -18.36 4.56
C LYS A 42 -16.74 -18.29 4.33
N VAL A 43 -16.30 -18.11 3.08
CA VAL A 43 -14.88 -17.96 2.73
C VAL A 43 -14.28 -16.74 3.42
N ARG A 44 -14.99 -15.60 3.43
CA ARG A 44 -14.60 -14.37 4.14
C ARG A 44 -14.49 -14.59 5.64
N ALA A 45 -15.42 -15.30 6.25
CA ALA A 45 -15.40 -15.63 7.68
C ALA A 45 -14.21 -16.54 8.03
N SER A 46 -13.93 -17.54 7.20
CA SER A 46 -12.75 -18.40 7.35
C SER A 46 -11.44 -17.62 7.18
N ALA A 47 -11.34 -16.75 6.17
CA ALA A 47 -10.18 -15.90 5.95
C ALA A 47 -9.92 -14.92 7.11
N LYS A 48 -10.98 -14.33 7.70
CA LYS A 48 -10.89 -13.52 8.93
C LYS A 48 -10.32 -14.30 10.11
N LYS A 49 -10.68 -15.59 10.25
CA LYS A 49 -10.18 -16.44 11.33
C LYS A 49 -8.68 -16.73 11.13
N THR A 50 -8.25 -16.99 9.89
CA THR A 50 -6.84 -17.18 9.55
C THR A 50 -6.01 -15.90 9.74
N SER A 51 -6.53 -14.72 9.40
CA SER A 51 -5.83 -13.44 9.63
C SER A 51 -5.70 -13.07 11.11
N SER A 52 -6.64 -13.53 11.95
CA SER A 52 -6.56 -13.31 13.40
C SER A 52 -5.42 -14.11 14.07
N LEU A 53 -5.00 -15.22 13.45
CA LEU A 53 -3.87 -16.04 13.92
C LEU A 53 -2.50 -15.44 13.56
N SER A 54 -2.38 -14.67 12.48
CA SER A 54 -1.13 -13.96 12.13
C SER A 54 -0.95 -12.64 12.88
N GLY A 55 -2.05 -12.01 13.33
CA GLY A 55 -2.02 -10.76 14.12
C GLY A 55 -1.54 -10.92 15.57
N ALA A 56 -1.26 -12.16 16.02
CA ALA A 56 -0.80 -12.44 17.38
C ALA A 56 0.72 -12.22 17.59
N LEU A 57 1.49 -11.88 16.53
CA LEU A 57 2.88 -11.46 16.64
C LEU A 57 2.96 -10.00 17.14
N GLY A 58 2.70 -9.79 18.43
CA GLY A 58 3.05 -8.52 19.10
C GLY A 58 2.01 -7.91 20.04
N ALA A 59 1.11 -8.69 20.65
CA ALA A 59 0.08 -8.18 21.57
C ALA A 59 0.60 -7.57 22.90
N GLY A 60 1.88 -7.18 23.00
CA GLY A 60 2.50 -6.72 24.25
C GLY A 60 3.23 -5.39 24.21
N ARG A 61 3.60 -4.84 23.03
CA ARG A 61 4.43 -3.63 22.96
C ARG A 61 3.66 -2.47 22.34
N LYS A 62 3.52 -1.36 23.07
CA LYS A 62 3.04 -0.10 22.50
C LYS A 62 4.01 0.36 21.40
N LEU A 63 3.47 0.57 20.21
CA LEU A 63 4.20 1.08 19.06
C LEU A 63 4.37 2.59 19.15
N ARG A 64 5.43 3.15 18.54
CA ARG A 64 5.73 4.57 18.67
C ARG A 64 4.71 5.45 17.95
N SER A 65 4.08 4.96 16.88
CA SER A 65 2.95 5.62 16.19
C SER A 65 1.78 5.95 17.12
N THR A 66 1.63 5.23 18.25
CA THR A 66 0.65 5.53 19.31
C THR A 66 0.79 6.95 19.83
N HIS A 67 2.00 7.51 19.89
CA HIS A 67 2.21 8.90 20.35
C HIS A 67 1.58 9.95 19.43
N TRP A 68 1.22 9.59 18.19
CA TRP A 68 0.49 10.44 17.26
C TRP A 68 -0.98 10.06 17.17
N PHE A 69 -1.28 8.79 16.89
CA PHE A 69 -2.65 8.38 16.51
C PHE A 69 -3.51 7.89 17.67
N ASN A 70 -2.94 7.66 18.84
CA ASN A 70 -3.69 7.30 20.03
C ASN A 70 -2.98 7.85 21.28
N SER A 71 -2.63 9.14 21.21
CA SER A 71 -2.01 9.81 22.35
C SER A 71 -3.03 10.01 23.46
N GLY A 72 -2.59 10.14 24.70
CA GLY A 72 -3.48 10.45 25.81
C GLY A 72 -4.16 11.83 25.69
N ASP A 73 -3.70 12.67 24.77
CA ASP A 73 -4.28 13.97 24.44
C ASP A 73 -5.20 13.83 23.20
N ALA A 74 -6.51 13.91 23.43
CA ALA A 74 -7.50 13.78 22.36
C ALA A 74 -7.41 14.94 21.34
N GLY A 75 -7.02 16.15 21.76
CA GLY A 75 -6.90 17.32 20.89
C GLY A 75 -5.72 17.16 19.93
N MET A 76 -4.55 16.80 20.46
CA MET A 76 -3.37 16.54 19.62
C MET A 76 -3.58 15.34 18.69
N THR A 77 -4.19 14.27 19.18
CA THR A 77 -4.52 13.10 18.36
C THR A 77 -5.43 13.46 17.18
N ALA A 78 -6.45 14.29 17.42
CA ALA A 78 -7.33 14.77 16.35
C ALA A 78 -6.57 15.57 15.29
N LEU A 79 -5.64 16.45 15.71
CA LEU A 79 -4.80 17.23 14.80
C LEU A 79 -3.88 16.34 13.95
N TYR A 80 -3.24 15.33 14.55
CA TYR A 80 -2.36 14.43 13.83
C TYR A 80 -3.10 13.56 12.80
N ILE A 81 -4.32 13.12 13.12
CA ILE A 81 -5.09 12.23 12.24
C ILE A 81 -5.71 13.00 11.06
N GLU A 82 -6.16 14.23 11.27
CA GLU A 82 -7.01 14.99 10.33
C GLU A 82 -6.54 14.90 8.87
N ARG A 83 -5.25 15.18 8.63
CA ARG A 83 -4.72 15.22 7.26
C ARG A 83 -4.51 13.86 6.63
N TYR A 84 -4.33 12.79 7.41
CA TYR A 84 -4.19 11.44 6.88
C TYR A 84 -5.51 10.86 6.36
N LEU A 85 -6.66 11.40 6.79
CA LEU A 85 -7.98 10.93 6.35
C LEU A 85 -8.36 11.42 4.94
N ASN A 86 -7.66 12.41 4.40
CA ASN A 86 -8.06 13.10 3.17
C ASN A 86 -7.90 12.28 1.87
N TYR A 87 -7.21 11.13 1.92
CA TYR A 87 -6.99 10.24 0.76
C TYR A 87 -7.53 8.82 0.97
N GLY A 88 -8.37 8.61 1.99
CA GLY A 88 -9.13 7.37 2.17
C GLY A 88 -8.62 6.38 3.22
N VAL A 89 -7.58 6.72 3.98
CA VAL A 89 -7.25 5.99 5.21
C VAL A 89 -8.31 6.31 6.27
N THR A 90 -8.81 5.30 6.98
CA THR A 90 -9.86 5.55 7.98
C THR A 90 -9.29 5.80 9.37
N ARG A 91 -10.07 6.49 10.20
CA ARG A 91 -9.73 6.72 11.61
C ARG A 91 -9.56 5.40 12.35
N GLU A 92 -10.43 4.44 12.07
CA GLU A 92 -10.40 3.11 12.69
C GLU A 92 -9.11 2.38 12.34
N GLU A 93 -8.60 2.51 11.11
CA GLU A 93 -7.32 1.93 10.73
C GLU A 93 -6.18 2.53 11.56
N LEU A 94 -6.06 3.86 11.59
CA LEU A 94 -4.96 4.56 12.28
C LEU A 94 -4.98 4.35 13.80
N MET A 95 -6.17 4.22 14.40
CA MET A 95 -6.33 4.04 15.84
C MET A 95 -6.33 2.57 16.28
N ALA A 96 -6.31 1.60 15.36
CA ALA A 96 -6.36 0.17 15.68
C ALA A 96 -5.06 -0.40 16.30
N GLY A 97 -4.02 0.42 16.49
CA GLY A 97 -2.72 -0.04 16.99
C GLY A 97 -1.97 -0.95 16.01
N LYS A 98 -2.34 -0.92 14.72
CA LYS A 98 -1.61 -1.61 13.65
C LYS A 98 -0.25 -0.94 13.43
N PRO A 99 0.79 -1.70 13.09
CA PRO A 99 2.09 -1.10 12.79
C PRO A 99 2.02 -0.23 11.54
N ILE A 100 2.51 0.99 11.66
CA ILE A 100 2.68 1.91 10.53
C ILE A 100 4.05 1.63 9.90
N ILE A 101 4.05 1.07 8.70
CA ILE A 101 5.26 0.70 7.97
C ILE A 101 5.54 1.75 6.89
N GLY A 102 6.67 2.42 7.05
CA GLY A 102 7.23 3.32 6.04
C GLY A 102 7.79 2.56 4.84
N ILE A 103 7.62 3.08 3.64
CA ILE A 103 8.31 2.59 2.43
C ILE A 103 9.20 3.74 1.94
N ALA A 104 10.49 3.65 2.21
CA ALA A 104 11.47 4.64 1.78
C ALA A 104 11.77 4.43 0.29
N GLN A 105 11.16 5.26 -0.55
CA GLN A 105 11.15 5.13 -2.00
C GLN A 105 12.26 5.98 -2.63
N THR A 106 13.18 5.33 -3.35
CA THR A 106 14.40 5.97 -3.90
C THR A 106 14.38 6.14 -5.43
N GLY A 107 13.33 5.67 -6.09
CA GLY A 107 13.21 5.64 -7.55
C GLY A 107 12.55 6.89 -8.12
N SER A 108 13.16 7.46 -9.15
CA SER A 108 12.64 8.65 -9.85
C SER A 108 13.14 8.65 -11.30
N ASP A 109 12.66 9.59 -12.11
CA ASP A 109 13.15 9.73 -13.50
C ASP A 109 14.63 10.14 -13.55
N ILE A 110 15.15 10.83 -12.53
CA ILE A 110 16.59 11.16 -12.42
C ILE A 110 17.43 10.04 -11.79
N SER A 111 16.79 9.00 -11.23
CA SER A 111 17.43 7.81 -10.65
C SER A 111 16.96 6.54 -11.38
N PRO A 112 17.28 6.36 -12.67
CA PRO A 112 16.81 5.25 -13.50
C PRO A 112 17.13 3.87 -12.92
N CYS A 113 18.29 3.72 -12.25
CA CYS A 113 18.68 2.48 -11.56
C CYS A 113 17.65 2.02 -10.51
N ASN A 114 16.88 2.95 -9.95
CA ASN A 114 15.89 2.68 -8.90
C ASN A 114 14.46 2.94 -9.38
N ARG A 115 14.26 3.40 -10.62
CA ARG A 115 12.95 3.84 -11.11
C ARG A 115 11.89 2.76 -11.04
N TYR A 116 12.26 1.50 -11.22
CA TYR A 116 11.34 0.36 -11.10
C TYR A 116 10.75 0.22 -9.68
N HIS A 117 11.33 0.86 -8.67
CA HIS A 117 10.77 0.92 -7.31
C HIS A 117 9.42 1.64 -7.23
N LEU A 118 9.08 2.50 -8.20
CA LEU A 118 7.74 3.08 -8.31
C LEU A 118 6.65 2.00 -8.47
N GLU A 119 6.98 0.88 -9.13
CA GLU A 119 6.09 -0.25 -9.28
C GLU A 119 6.26 -1.27 -8.13
N LEU A 120 7.50 -1.51 -7.68
CA LEU A 120 7.75 -2.43 -6.56
C LEU A 120 7.08 -1.95 -5.27
N ALA A 121 7.06 -0.63 -5.00
CA ALA A 121 6.41 -0.05 -3.84
C ALA A 121 4.93 -0.44 -3.73
N LYS A 122 4.23 -0.61 -4.86
CA LYS A 122 2.83 -1.07 -4.89
C LYS A 122 2.71 -2.51 -4.38
N ARG A 123 3.64 -3.40 -4.75
CA ARG A 123 3.68 -4.79 -4.27
C ARG A 123 4.04 -4.87 -2.79
N VAL A 124 5.00 -4.05 -2.35
CA VAL A 124 5.38 -3.94 -0.93
C VAL A 124 4.21 -3.45 -0.07
N ARG A 125 3.51 -2.40 -0.53
CA ARG A 125 2.28 -1.91 0.11
C ARG A 125 1.26 -3.03 0.30
N GLU A 126 1.02 -3.83 -0.74
CA GLU A 126 0.06 -4.93 -0.66
C GLU A 126 0.50 -6.00 0.35
N GLY A 127 1.80 -6.33 0.38
CA GLY A 127 2.36 -7.24 1.38
C GLY A 127 2.16 -6.73 2.82
N ILE A 128 2.42 -5.45 3.07
CA ILE A 128 2.19 -4.81 4.38
C ILE A 128 0.70 -4.88 4.76
N ARG A 129 -0.21 -4.54 3.84
CA ARG A 129 -1.66 -4.57 4.09
C ARG A 129 -2.16 -5.98 4.36
N THR A 130 -1.71 -6.96 3.59
CA THR A 130 -2.04 -8.39 3.77
C THR A 130 -1.56 -8.90 5.13
N ALA A 131 -0.40 -8.44 5.60
CA ALA A 131 0.12 -8.75 6.93
C ALA A 131 -0.57 -7.98 8.08
N GLY A 132 -1.51 -7.07 7.78
CA GLY A 132 -2.27 -6.31 8.78
C GLY A 132 -1.64 -4.99 9.23
N GLY A 133 -0.59 -4.51 8.55
CA GLY A 133 -0.01 -3.19 8.77
C GLY A 133 -0.63 -2.09 7.91
N ILE A 134 -0.24 -0.84 8.16
CA ILE A 134 -0.61 0.33 7.35
C ILE A 134 0.65 0.83 6.64
N ALA A 135 0.59 0.99 5.31
CA ALA A 135 1.76 1.34 4.50
C ALA A 135 1.76 2.83 4.15
N PHE A 136 2.79 3.56 4.58
CA PHE A 136 3.06 4.94 4.19
C PHE A 136 4.29 5.01 3.31
N GLU A 137 4.10 5.31 2.02
CA GLU A 137 5.18 5.52 1.07
C GLU A 137 5.64 6.99 1.14
N PHE A 138 6.95 7.22 1.17
CA PHE A 138 7.52 8.56 1.12
C PHE A 138 8.81 8.56 0.30
N PRO A 139 9.13 9.67 -0.39
CA PRO A 139 10.34 9.78 -1.18
C PRO A 139 11.57 10.01 -0.28
N THR A 140 12.75 9.61 -0.77
CA THR A 140 14.05 10.01 -0.20
C THR A 140 14.79 10.97 -1.14
N HIS A 141 15.86 11.60 -0.64
CA HIS A 141 16.77 12.37 -1.50
C HIS A 141 17.25 11.50 -2.67
N PRO A 142 17.05 11.93 -3.94
CA PRO A 142 17.37 11.11 -5.09
C PRO A 142 18.88 11.00 -5.29
N ILE A 143 19.34 9.80 -5.60
CA ILE A 143 20.76 9.52 -5.87
C ILE A 143 20.86 8.76 -7.19
N GLN A 144 21.77 9.21 -8.04
CA GLN A 144 22.12 8.52 -9.28
C GLN A 144 23.64 8.63 -9.47
N GLU A 145 24.33 7.48 -9.54
CA GLU A 145 25.80 7.43 -9.48
C GLU A 145 26.47 8.16 -10.65
N THR A 146 26.06 7.87 -11.88
CA THR A 146 26.83 8.22 -13.09
C THR A 146 26.64 9.68 -13.56
N SER A 147 25.57 10.34 -13.13
CA SER A 147 25.15 11.68 -13.58
C SER A 147 25.31 12.72 -12.49
N ARG A 148 25.44 12.33 -11.22
CA ARG A 148 25.67 13.26 -10.11
C ARG A 148 27.11 13.75 -10.07
N ARG A 149 27.32 15.02 -10.41
CA ARG A 149 28.62 15.71 -10.33
C ARG A 149 28.70 16.58 -9.07
N PRO A 150 29.84 16.65 -8.35
CA PRO A 150 31.12 16.04 -8.71
C PRO A 150 31.20 14.55 -8.40
N THR A 151 30.42 14.05 -7.43
CA THR A 151 30.29 12.62 -7.11
C THR A 151 29.01 12.38 -6.31
N ALA A 152 28.38 11.22 -6.50
CA ALA A 152 27.23 10.78 -5.71
C ALA A 152 27.57 10.49 -4.23
N CYS A 153 28.85 10.35 -3.86
CA CYS A 153 29.27 10.19 -2.46
C CYS A 153 28.78 11.32 -1.55
N ILE A 154 28.66 12.55 -2.07
CA ILE A 154 28.18 13.71 -1.33
C ILE A 154 26.72 13.51 -0.89
N ASP A 155 25.91 12.93 -1.76
CA ASP A 155 24.48 12.75 -1.51
C ASP A 155 24.20 11.61 -0.54
N ARG A 156 25.15 10.69 -0.33
CA ARG A 156 24.99 9.57 0.63
C ARG A 156 24.65 10.10 2.02
N ASN A 157 25.44 11.05 2.54
CA ASN A 157 25.24 11.58 3.88
C ASN A 157 24.02 12.51 3.95
N LEU A 158 23.72 13.24 2.86
CA LEU A 158 22.53 14.09 2.77
C LEU A 158 21.25 13.25 2.80
N SER A 159 21.19 12.17 2.01
CA SER A 159 20.09 11.21 2.01
C SER A 159 19.95 10.49 3.35
N TYR A 160 21.08 10.16 3.98
CA TYR A 160 21.11 9.59 5.33
C TYR A 160 20.45 10.53 6.34
N LEU A 161 20.87 11.80 6.39
CA LEU A 161 20.31 12.78 7.32
C LEU A 161 18.80 12.97 7.11
N GLY A 162 18.38 13.18 5.86
CA GLY A 162 16.96 13.34 5.55
C GLY A 162 16.13 12.12 5.96
N LEU A 163 16.65 10.91 5.77
CA LEU A 163 15.95 9.69 6.16
C LEU A 163 15.88 9.51 7.69
N VAL A 164 16.95 9.84 8.44
CA VAL A 164 16.92 9.84 9.92
C VAL A 164 15.82 10.75 10.44
N GLU A 165 15.75 11.98 9.94
CA GLU A 165 14.74 12.96 10.37
C GLU A 165 13.31 12.50 10.05
N ILE A 166 13.09 11.84 8.91
CA ILE A 166 11.78 11.29 8.58
C ILE A 166 11.40 10.15 9.53
N LEU A 167 12.30 9.20 9.74
CA LEU A 167 12.04 8.04 10.60
C LEU A 167 11.83 8.43 12.07
N HIS A 168 12.54 9.45 12.55
CA HIS A 168 12.36 9.98 13.89
C HIS A 168 11.13 10.89 14.03
N GLY A 169 10.89 11.79 13.07
CA GLY A 169 9.89 12.84 13.18
C GLY A 169 8.45 12.44 12.82
N TYR A 170 8.25 11.36 12.06
CA TYR A 170 6.93 10.90 11.60
C TYR A 170 6.50 9.60 12.28
N PRO A 171 5.19 9.27 12.32
CA PRO A 171 4.65 8.11 13.06
C PRO A 171 4.90 6.77 12.32
N ILE A 172 6.16 6.39 12.16
CA ILE A 172 6.62 5.16 11.50
C ILE A 172 7.13 4.17 12.56
N ASP A 173 6.63 2.94 12.57
CA ASP A 173 7.03 1.88 13.51
C ASP A 173 8.07 0.93 12.95
N GLY A 174 8.14 0.82 11.63
CA GLY A 174 9.14 0.06 10.89
C GLY A 174 9.26 0.58 9.47
N VAL A 175 10.34 0.25 8.77
CA VAL A 175 10.59 0.76 7.41
C VAL A 175 11.06 -0.34 6.47
N VAL A 176 10.53 -0.34 5.25
CA VAL A 176 11.07 -1.07 4.11
C VAL A 176 11.95 -0.12 3.30
N LEU A 177 13.22 -0.49 3.12
CA LEU A 177 14.21 0.31 2.41
C LEU A 177 14.30 -0.17 0.95
N LEU A 178 13.79 0.60 0.00
CA LEU A 178 13.92 0.28 -1.42
C LEU A 178 15.24 0.82 -1.94
N THR A 179 16.26 -0.03 -2.01
CA THR A 179 17.62 0.35 -2.40
C THR A 179 17.98 -0.19 -3.79
N GLY A 180 19.02 0.38 -4.41
CA GLY A 180 19.50 -0.10 -5.70
C GLY A 180 20.83 0.55 -6.08
N CYS A 181 20.77 1.80 -6.55
CA CYS A 181 21.93 2.62 -6.95
C CYS A 181 22.96 2.70 -5.81
N ASP A 182 24.25 2.73 -6.17
CA ASP A 182 25.39 2.50 -5.29
C ASP A 182 25.29 3.13 -3.89
N LYS A 183 24.96 4.44 -3.81
CA LYS A 183 24.94 5.15 -2.52
C LYS A 183 23.60 5.08 -1.78
N THR A 184 22.54 4.57 -2.41
CA THR A 184 21.23 4.42 -1.74
C THR A 184 21.27 3.33 -0.66
N THR A 185 21.86 2.17 -0.96
CA THR A 185 21.99 1.06 0.01
C THR A 185 22.69 1.47 1.30
N PRO A 186 23.93 2.03 1.28
CA PRO A 186 24.59 2.44 2.51
C PRO A 186 23.88 3.61 3.20
N ALA A 187 23.33 4.59 2.47
CA ALA A 187 22.59 5.70 3.09
C ALA A 187 21.38 5.21 3.90
N CYS A 188 20.59 4.29 3.33
CA CYS A 188 19.45 3.70 3.99
C CYS A 188 19.84 2.85 5.22
N LEU A 189 20.86 2.02 5.10
CA LEU A 189 21.33 1.18 6.21
C LEU A 189 21.90 2.01 7.36
N MET A 190 22.67 3.06 7.05
CA MET A 190 23.15 4.01 8.05
C MET A 190 21.98 4.64 8.82
N ALA A 191 20.95 5.11 8.11
CA ALA A 191 19.80 5.77 8.75
C ALA A 191 19.04 4.81 9.65
N ALA A 192 18.76 3.60 9.16
CA ALA A 192 18.09 2.56 9.95
C ALA A 192 18.92 2.17 11.19
N ALA A 193 20.24 2.04 11.07
CA ALA A 193 21.11 1.73 12.20
C ALA A 193 21.11 2.84 13.26
N THR A 194 21.08 4.11 12.86
CA THR A 194 20.96 5.25 13.80
C THR A 194 19.65 5.18 14.61
N MET A 195 18.56 4.76 13.99
CA MET A 195 17.26 4.62 14.68
C MET A 195 17.23 3.51 15.72
N VAL A 196 18.04 2.45 15.55
CA VAL A 196 18.12 1.33 16.52
C VAL A 196 18.80 1.76 17.82
N SER A 197 19.72 2.72 17.76
CA SER A 197 20.45 3.22 18.95
C SER A 197 19.70 4.31 19.73
N ALA A 198 18.62 4.86 19.16
CA ALA A 198 17.83 5.97 19.73
C ALA A 198 16.51 5.52 20.38
N ALA A 199 16.23 4.21 20.41
CA ALA A 199 15.03 3.60 20.99
C ALA A 199 15.35 2.85 22.28
#